data_AF-A0AAU8SQ11-F1
#
_entry.id   AF-A0AAU8SQ11-F1
#
_cell.length_a   1.000
_cell.length_b   1.000
_cell.length_c   1.000
_cell.angle_alpha   90.00
_cell.angle_beta   90.00
_cell.angle_gamma   90.00
#
_symmetry.space_group_name_H-M   'P 1'
#
loop_
_entity.id
_entity.type
_entity.pdbx_description
1 polymer ?
#
loop_
_entity_poly.entity_id
_entity_poly.type
_entity_poly.pdbx_seq_one_letter_code
_entity_poly.pdbx_strand_id
1 'polypeptide(L)'
;MYDLYHVVAKYGREVIDRLRVDEADRLKHDRPQRRVVKRARWLLLRNRENLSAESQIKLHELLEANQALMTVYVLKSVLKELWQSMTAWQWRRAWRNWLAQARASGIEPLQRFANKLAAYWRGILSRVRWPMHTGQLEGINNRIKVIKRMAYGYRDSAYFFLKIKAAYPGNP
;
A
#
# COMPACT_ATOMS: atom_id res chain seq x y z
N MET A 1 3.66 5.86 -8.85
CA MET A 1 2.26 5.52 -9.14
C MET A 1 1.44 5.74 -7.88
N TYR A 2 0.29 6.43 -7.95
CA TYR A 2 -0.52 6.86 -6.78
C TYR A 2 -1.86 6.10 -6.66
N ASP A 3 -1.96 4.90 -7.24
CA ASP A 3 -3.13 4.05 -7.05
C ASP A 3 -3.16 3.38 -5.68
N LEU A 4 -4.37 2.94 -5.33
CA LEU A 4 -4.70 2.24 -4.10
C LEU A 4 -3.76 1.06 -3.84
N TYR A 5 -3.49 0.24 -4.85
CA TYR A 5 -2.68 -0.97 -4.69
C TYR A 5 -1.25 -0.61 -4.23
N HIS A 6 -0.61 0.35 -4.91
CA HIS A 6 0.75 0.77 -4.55
C HIS A 6 0.81 1.38 -3.14
N VAL A 7 -0.16 2.21 -2.77
CA VAL A 7 -0.20 2.84 -1.44
C VAL A 7 -0.43 1.79 -0.35
N VAL A 8 -1.40 0.89 -0.53
CA VAL A 8 -1.71 -0.17 0.45
C VAL A 8 -0.58 -1.19 0.55
N ALA A 9 0.04 -1.57 -0.55
CA ALA A 9 1.21 -2.46 -0.54
C ALA A 9 2.40 -1.81 0.17
N LYS A 10 2.63 -0.51 -0.03
CA LYS A 10 3.68 0.24 0.68
C LYS A 10 3.35 0.35 2.17
N TYR A 11 2.10 0.64 2.54
CA TYR A 11 1.64 0.64 3.93
C TYR A 11 1.88 -0.71 4.61
N GLY A 12 1.53 -1.82 3.93
CA GLY A 12 1.77 -3.16 4.44
C GLY A 12 3.24 -3.44 4.77
N ARG A 13 4.16 -3.04 3.88
CA ARG A 13 5.61 -3.26 4.06
C ARG A 13 6.27 -2.30 5.04
N GLU A 14 5.90 -1.02 5.00
CA GLU A 14 6.58 0.02 5.78
C GLU A 14 5.97 0.23 7.17
N VAL A 15 4.69 -0.10 7.37
CA VAL A 15 3.98 0.12 8.63
C VAL A 15 3.70 -1.22 9.31
N ILE A 16 2.85 -2.06 8.71
CA ILE A 16 2.38 -3.30 9.34
C ILE A 16 3.54 -4.26 9.59
N ASP A 17 4.33 -4.55 8.57
CA ASP A 17 5.44 -5.49 8.68
C ASP A 17 6.51 -5.00 9.68
N ARG A 18 6.76 -3.69 9.73
CA ARG A 18 7.73 -3.10 10.67
C ARG A 18 7.24 -3.20 12.10
N LEU A 19 6.04 -2.69 12.37
CA LEU A 19 5.45 -2.76 13.71
C LEU A 19 5.31 -4.21 14.20
N ARG A 20 4.90 -5.14 13.34
CA ARG A 20 4.82 -6.57 13.70
C ARG A 20 6.17 -7.14 14.14
N VAL A 21 7.27 -6.73 13.51
CA VAL A 21 8.61 -7.14 13.94
C VAL A 21 8.96 -6.54 15.30
N ASP A 22 8.71 -5.24 15.47
CA ASP A 22 8.97 -4.54 16.74
C ASP A 22 8.17 -5.18 17.90
N GLU A 23 6.89 -5.49 17.69
CA GLU A 23 6.02 -6.17 18.66
C GLU A 23 6.49 -7.61 18.94
N ALA A 24 6.93 -8.35 17.91
CA ALA A 24 7.49 -9.67 18.11
C ALA A 24 8.82 -9.65 18.89
N ASP A 25 9.59 -8.56 18.81
CA ASP A 25 10.85 -8.42 19.53
C ASP A 25 10.64 -7.95 20.98
N ARG A 26 9.58 -7.19 21.26
CA ARG A 26 9.12 -6.91 22.63
C ARG A 26 8.78 -8.20 23.38
N LEU A 27 8.19 -9.17 22.69
CA LEU A 27 7.83 -10.48 23.23
C LEU A 27 9.01 -11.48 23.26
N LYS A 28 10.28 -11.03 23.20
CA LYS A 28 11.44 -11.94 23.12
C LYS A 28 11.50 -13.00 24.24
N HIS A 29 10.98 -12.70 25.43
CA HIS A 29 10.94 -13.60 26.57
C HIS A 29 9.69 -14.49 26.62
N ASP A 30 8.62 -14.12 25.91
CA ASP A 30 7.40 -14.92 25.76
C ASP A 30 7.41 -15.62 24.39
N ARG A 31 8.03 -16.81 24.35
CA ARG A 31 8.18 -17.58 23.10
C ARG A 31 6.83 -17.93 22.45
N PRO A 32 5.81 -18.41 23.19
CA PRO A 32 4.48 -18.67 22.63
C PRO A 32 3.86 -17.44 21.96
N GLN A 33 3.74 -16.31 22.66
CA GLN A 33 3.10 -15.11 22.12
C GLN A 33 3.91 -14.52 20.96
N ARG A 34 5.24 -14.52 21.07
CA ARG A 34 6.13 -14.10 19.97
C ARG A 34 5.89 -14.89 18.70
N ARG A 35 5.68 -16.20 18.81
CA ARG A 35 5.41 -17.07 17.65
C ARG A 35 4.10 -16.71 16.96
N VAL A 36 3.07 -16.33 17.72
CA VAL A 36 1.78 -15.87 17.18
C VAL A 36 1.97 -14.59 16.35
N VAL A 37 2.58 -13.55 16.93
CA VAL A 37 2.85 -12.27 16.22
C VAL A 37 3.75 -12.48 15.00
N LYS A 38 4.75 -13.36 15.09
CA LYS A 38 5.63 -13.67 13.95
C LYS A 38 4.88 -14.29 12.77
N ARG A 39 3.91 -15.17 13.03
CA ARG A 39 3.15 -15.88 11.98
C ARG A 39 1.96 -15.08 11.45
N ALA A 40 1.55 -14.03 12.14
CA ALA A 40 0.38 -13.23 11.81
C ALA A 40 0.50 -12.33 10.56
N ARG A 41 1.65 -12.29 9.89
CA ARG A 41 1.89 -11.40 8.74
C ARG A 41 0.76 -11.44 7.70
N TRP A 42 0.41 -12.63 7.24
CA TRP A 42 -0.62 -12.78 6.20
C TRP A 42 -2.03 -12.46 6.69
N LEU A 43 -2.32 -12.65 7.99
CA LEU A 43 -3.59 -12.25 8.61
C LEU A 43 -3.76 -10.72 8.58
N LEU A 44 -2.68 -9.99 8.85
CA LEU A 44 -2.69 -8.51 8.86
C LEU A 44 -2.70 -7.90 7.46
N LEU A 45 -2.14 -8.60 6.46
CA LEU A 45 -2.02 -8.08 5.10
C LEU A 45 -3.26 -8.34 4.24
N ARG A 46 -3.94 -9.48 4.41
CA ARG A 46 -5.16 -9.81 3.66
C ARG A 46 -6.34 -8.94 4.10
N ASN A 47 -7.29 -8.73 3.19
CA ASN A 47 -8.55 -8.13 3.57
C ASN A 47 -9.39 -9.14 4.38
N ARG A 48 -10.16 -8.64 5.35
CA ARG A 48 -10.94 -9.46 6.29
C ARG A 48 -11.96 -10.35 5.58
N GLU A 49 -12.61 -9.83 4.54
CA GLU A 49 -13.60 -10.55 3.72
C GLU A 49 -13.02 -11.78 2.99
N ASN A 50 -11.71 -11.82 2.79
CA ASN A 50 -11.03 -12.93 2.12
C ASN A 50 -10.47 -13.97 3.11
N LEU A 51 -10.62 -13.76 4.41
CA LEU A 51 -10.15 -14.69 5.45
C LEU A 51 -11.21 -15.75 5.75
N SER A 52 -10.77 -16.99 5.99
CA SER A 52 -11.64 -18.04 6.52
C SER A 52 -12.17 -17.65 7.91
N ALA A 53 -13.30 -18.22 8.33
CA ALA A 53 -13.89 -17.97 9.65
C ALA A 53 -12.86 -18.17 10.78
N GLU A 54 -12.10 -19.27 10.74
CA GLU A 54 -11.03 -19.55 11.70
C GLU A 54 -9.92 -18.48 11.68
N SER A 55 -9.54 -18.00 10.49
CA SER A 55 -8.53 -16.94 10.36
C SER A 55 -9.03 -15.59 10.87
N GLN A 56 -10.33 -15.31 10.76
CA GLN A 56 -10.94 -14.10 11.29
C GLN A 56 -10.94 -14.10 12.83
N ILE A 57 -11.20 -15.25 13.46
CA ILE A 57 -11.10 -15.41 14.92
C ILE A 57 -9.65 -15.14 15.37
N LYS A 58 -8.67 -15.80 14.75
CA LYS A 58 -7.24 -15.59 15.06
C LYS A 58 -6.80 -14.14 14.86
N LEU A 59 -7.32 -13.47 13.82
CA LEU A 59 -7.06 -12.06 13.60
C LEU A 59 -7.67 -11.21 14.73
N HIS A 60 -8.91 -11.49 15.14
CA HIS A 60 -9.58 -10.77 16.22
C HIS A 60 -8.78 -10.86 17.53
N GLU A 61 -8.44 -12.08 17.96
CA GLU A 61 -7.64 -12.33 19.16
C GLU A 61 -6.29 -11.59 19.13
N LEU A 62 -5.61 -11.61 17.98
CA LEU A 62 -4.35 -10.90 17.81
C LEU A 62 -4.50 -9.38 17.97
N LEU A 63 -5.56 -8.80 17.39
CA LEU A 63 -5.78 -7.36 17.44
C LEU A 63 -6.24 -6.90 18.83
N GLU A 64 -7.04 -7.71 19.54
CA GLU A 64 -7.38 -7.46 20.94
C GLU A 64 -6.15 -7.51 21.85
N ALA A 65 -5.26 -8.48 21.63
CA ALA A 65 -4.03 -8.62 22.40
C ALA A 65 -2.98 -7.55 22.07
N ASN A 66 -3.09 -6.85 20.93
CA ASN A 66 -2.10 -5.88 20.48
C ASN A 66 -2.73 -4.61 19.91
N GLN A 67 -2.92 -3.63 20.79
CA GLN A 67 -3.54 -2.34 20.47
C GLN A 67 -2.81 -1.58 19.36
N ALA A 68 -1.48 -1.69 19.27
CA ALA A 68 -0.71 -1.04 18.22
C ALA A 68 -1.00 -1.66 16.84
N LEU A 69 -1.04 -3.01 16.77
CA LEU A 69 -1.43 -3.73 15.56
C LEU A 69 -2.88 -3.44 15.17
N MET A 70 -3.80 -3.36 16.14
CA MET A 70 -5.18 -2.93 15.92
C MET A 70 -5.25 -1.53 15.29
N THR A 71 -4.52 -0.58 15.86
CA THR A 71 -4.50 0.82 15.38
C THR A 71 -4.04 0.90 13.91
N VAL A 72 -2.93 0.24 13.56
CA VAL A 72 -2.45 0.26 12.16
C VAL A 72 -3.36 -0.53 11.22
N TYR A 73 -4.04 -1.56 11.71
CA TYR A 73 -4.97 -2.36 10.92
C TYR A 73 -6.23 -1.55 10.57
N VAL A 74 -6.81 -0.86 11.56
CA VAL A 74 -7.96 0.03 11.34
C VAL A 74 -7.58 1.20 10.43
N LEU A 75 -6.45 1.86 10.70
CA LEU A 75 -6.01 3.00 9.89
C LEU A 75 -5.66 2.62 8.44
N LYS A 76 -5.29 1.36 8.17
CA LYS A 76 -5.19 0.85 6.79
C LYS A 76 -6.55 0.82 6.12
N SER A 77 -7.59 0.35 6.80
CA SER A 77 -8.95 0.29 6.26
C SER A 77 -9.49 1.68 5.97
N VAL A 78 -9.36 2.62 6.92
CA VAL A 78 -9.74 4.04 6.73
C VAL A 78 -8.93 4.68 5.60
N LEU A 79 -7.65 4.33 5.42
CA LEU A 79 -6.86 4.83 4.29
C LEU A 79 -7.44 4.38 2.94
N LYS A 80 -7.89 3.13 2.84
CA LYS A 80 -8.49 2.58 1.60
C LYS A 80 -9.75 3.35 1.21
N GLU A 81 -10.52 3.82 2.18
CA GLU A 81 -11.75 4.58 1.94
C GLU A 81 -11.49 5.86 1.13
N LEU A 82 -10.28 6.45 1.18
CA LEU A 82 -9.92 7.62 0.36
C LEU A 82 -10.00 7.38 -1.15
N TRP A 83 -10.03 6.12 -1.60
CA TRP A 83 -10.21 5.76 -3.02
C TRP A 83 -11.66 5.43 -3.39
N GLN A 84 -12.60 5.50 -2.45
CA GLN A 84 -14.02 5.40 -2.76
C GLN A 84 -14.53 6.70 -3.41
N SER A 85 -15.63 6.60 -4.16
CA SER A 85 -16.28 7.74 -4.80
C SER A 85 -16.81 8.71 -3.74
N MET A 86 -16.22 9.90 -3.68
CA MET A 86 -16.60 10.94 -2.73
C MET A 86 -16.43 12.34 -3.32
N THR A 87 -17.12 13.33 -2.76
CA THR A 87 -16.93 14.73 -3.12
C THR A 87 -15.54 15.22 -2.69
N ALA A 88 -15.02 16.26 -3.35
CA ALA A 88 -13.71 16.83 -3.01
C ALA A 88 -13.63 17.32 -1.55
N TRP A 89 -14.74 17.82 -1.00
CA TRP A 89 -14.81 18.25 0.40
C TRP A 89 -14.76 17.08 1.38
N GLN A 90 -15.54 16.02 1.12
CA GLN A 90 -15.49 14.78 1.91
C GLN A 90 -14.08 14.18 1.89
N TRP A 91 -13.45 14.13 0.70
CA TRP A 91 -12.08 13.64 0.56
C TRP A 91 -11.09 14.43 1.39
N ARG A 92 -11.15 15.77 1.31
CA ARG A 92 -10.24 16.63 2.08
C ARG A 92 -10.43 16.45 3.58
N ARG A 93 -11.67 16.28 4.06
CA ARG A 93 -11.98 16.01 5.47
C ARG A 93 -11.44 14.64 5.90
N ALA A 94 -11.73 13.59 5.14
CA ALA A 94 -11.25 12.23 5.41
C ALA A 94 -9.72 12.18 5.44
N TRP A 95 -9.06 12.80 4.46
CA TRP A 95 -7.60 12.90 4.39
C TRP A 95 -7.01 13.61 5.62
N ARG A 96 -7.56 14.78 6.01
CA ARG A 96 -7.08 15.52 7.18
C ARG A 96 -7.25 14.71 8.47
N ASN A 97 -8.40 14.06 8.63
CA ASN A 97 -8.69 13.23 9.80
C ASN A 97 -7.73 12.04 9.89
N TRP A 98 -7.56 11.31 8.79
CA TRP A 98 -6.63 10.18 8.74
C TRP A 98 -5.20 10.60 9.03
N LEU A 99 -4.73 11.71 8.44
CA LEU A 99 -3.38 12.23 8.67
C LEU A 99 -3.17 12.65 10.14
N ALA A 100 -4.18 13.28 10.75
CA ALA A 100 -4.12 13.66 12.16
C ALA A 100 -4.06 12.43 13.08
N GLN A 101 -4.92 11.43 12.86
CA GLN A 101 -4.90 10.18 13.63
C GLN A 101 -3.57 9.43 13.47
N ALA A 102 -3.07 9.32 12.24
CA ALA A 102 -1.80 8.64 11.97
C ALA A 102 -0.62 9.34 12.68
N ARG A 103 -0.61 10.68 12.70
CA ARG A 103 0.41 11.47 13.42
C ARG A 103 0.29 11.35 14.94
N ALA A 104 -0.93 11.36 15.46
CA ALA A 104 -1.20 11.24 16.89
C ALA A 104 -1.08 9.80 17.45
N SER A 105 -0.92 8.79 16.58
CA SER A 105 -0.94 7.38 16.96
C SER A 105 0.16 6.94 17.95
N GLY A 106 1.27 7.68 18.05
CA GLY A 106 2.46 7.25 18.78
C GLY A 106 3.23 6.08 18.12
N ILE A 107 2.81 5.65 16.93
CA ILE A 107 3.41 4.53 16.21
C ILE A 107 4.38 5.07 15.15
N GLU A 108 5.67 4.98 15.44
CA GLU A 108 6.73 5.61 14.64
C GLU A 108 6.75 5.18 13.16
N PRO A 109 6.59 3.89 12.79
CA PRO A 109 6.45 3.49 11.38
C PRO A 109 5.26 4.15 10.66
N LEU A 110 4.11 4.27 11.35
CA LEU A 110 2.90 4.88 10.82
C LEU A 110 3.04 6.38 10.64
N GLN A 111 3.60 7.08 11.64
CA GLN A 111 3.87 8.52 11.59
C GLN A 111 4.80 8.87 10.42
N ARG A 112 5.90 8.11 10.26
CA ARG A 112 6.83 8.29 9.13
C ARG A 112 6.14 8.07 7.79
N PHE A 113 5.35 7.01 7.66
CA PHE A 113 4.59 6.75 6.44
C PHE A 113 3.61 7.88 6.12
N ALA A 114 2.86 8.35 7.12
CA ALA A 114 1.89 9.43 6.96
C ALA A 114 2.55 10.75 6.53
N ASN A 115 3.70 11.10 7.11
CA ASN A 115 4.46 12.28 6.71
C ASN A 115 4.98 12.19 5.28
N LYS A 116 5.49 11.03 4.87
CA LYS A 116 5.88 10.79 3.46
C LYS A 116 4.67 10.90 2.53
N LEU A 117 3.56 10.25 2.88
CA LEU A 117 2.35 10.25 2.07
C LEU A 117 1.77 11.67 1.91
N ALA A 118 1.92 12.50 2.95
CA ALA A 118 1.45 13.87 2.93
C ALA A 118 2.11 14.77 1.89
N ALA A 119 3.31 14.46 1.40
CA ALA A 119 3.90 15.18 0.27
C ALA A 119 3.16 14.89 -1.05
N TYR A 120 2.47 13.75 -1.15
CA TYR A 120 1.90 13.22 -2.39
C TYR A 120 0.37 13.30 -2.47
N TRP A 121 -0.29 13.97 -1.51
CA TRP A 121 -1.75 14.01 -1.41
C TRP A 121 -2.45 14.50 -2.70
N ARG A 122 -1.83 15.44 -3.42
CA ARG A 122 -2.35 15.96 -4.71
C ARG A 122 -2.43 14.86 -5.77
N GLY A 123 -1.40 14.01 -5.84
CA GLY A 123 -1.36 12.89 -6.78
C GLY A 123 -2.41 11.84 -6.47
N ILE A 124 -2.68 11.59 -5.18
CA ILE A 124 -3.75 10.69 -4.74
C ILE A 124 -5.11 11.29 -5.12
N LEU A 125 -5.39 12.53 -4.75
CA LEU A 125 -6.65 13.20 -5.07
C LEU A 125 -6.91 13.24 -6.59
N SER A 126 -5.87 13.54 -7.39
CA SER A 126 -5.97 13.51 -8.84
C SER A 126 -6.37 12.13 -9.36
N ARG A 127 -5.83 11.06 -8.78
CA ARG A 127 -6.14 9.68 -9.20
C ARG A 127 -7.55 9.25 -8.80
N VAL A 128 -8.05 9.74 -7.67
CA VAL A 128 -9.43 9.48 -7.22
C VAL A 128 -10.43 10.23 -8.11
N ARG A 129 -10.14 11.49 -8.46
CA ARG A 129 -11.00 12.28 -9.34
C ARG A 129 -11.00 11.78 -10.78
N TRP A 130 -9.86 11.29 -11.27
CA TRP A 130 -9.68 10.78 -12.61
C TRP A 130 -9.13 9.34 -12.55
N PRO A 131 -10.01 8.34 -12.39
CA PRO A 131 -9.59 6.95 -12.31
C PRO A 131 -9.00 6.47 -13.64
N MET A 132 -7.69 6.60 -13.82
CA MET A 132 -7.00 5.95 -14.92
C MET A 132 -6.71 4.50 -14.56
N HIS A 133 -6.95 3.56 -15.49
CA HIS A 133 -6.65 2.16 -15.27
C HIS A 133 -5.13 1.94 -15.38
N THR A 134 -4.47 1.58 -14.27
CA THR A 134 -3.00 1.36 -14.27
C THR A 134 -2.59 0.13 -15.07
N GLY A 135 -3.51 -0.80 -15.33
CA GLY A 135 -3.25 -1.96 -16.16
C GLY A 135 -2.77 -1.59 -17.58
N GLN A 136 -3.25 -0.50 -18.17
CA GLN A 136 -2.77 -0.07 -19.49
C GLN A 136 -1.33 0.46 -19.41
N LEU A 137 -1.01 1.30 -18.42
CA LEU A 137 0.35 1.80 -18.19
C LEU A 137 1.33 0.67 -17.83
N GLU A 138 0.91 -0.29 -17.01
CA GLU A 138 1.69 -1.47 -16.67
C GLU A 138 1.90 -2.38 -17.87
N GLY A 139 0.88 -2.58 -18.70
CA GLY A 139 0.98 -3.32 -19.96
C GLY A 139 1.99 -2.68 -20.90
N ILE A 140 1.93 -1.36 -21.05
CA ILE A 140 2.90 -0.59 -21.84
C ILE A 140 4.32 -0.77 -21.30
N ASN A 141 4.50 -0.57 -19.98
CA ASN A 141 5.80 -0.75 -19.32
C ASN A 141 6.34 -2.18 -19.47
N ASN A 142 5.48 -3.20 -19.36
CA ASN A 142 5.89 -4.59 -19.51
C ASN A 142 6.33 -4.90 -20.94
N ARG A 143 5.62 -4.39 -21.94
CA ARG A 143 6.01 -4.56 -23.35
C ARG A 143 7.29 -3.79 -23.69
N ILE A 144 7.50 -2.59 -23.14
CA ILE A 144 8.78 -1.86 -23.26
C ILE A 144 9.92 -2.71 -22.66
N LYS A 145 9.72 -3.31 -21.48
CA LYS A 145 10.69 -4.24 -20.88
C LYS A 145 10.92 -5.48 -21.73
N VAL A 146 9.91 -5.99 -22.42
CA VAL A 146 10.06 -7.12 -23.37
C VAL A 146 10.91 -6.69 -24.57
N ILE A 147 10.62 -5.54 -25.19
CA ILE A 147 11.41 -4.99 -26.31
C ILE A 147 12.89 -4.86 -25.91
N LYS A 148 13.16 -4.30 -24.72
CA LYS A 148 14.52 -4.19 -24.19
C LYS A 148 15.19 -5.56 -23.98
N ARG A 149 14.46 -6.56 -23.44
CA ARG A 149 14.98 -7.91 -23.20
C ARG A 149 15.27 -8.66 -24.50
N MET A 150 14.39 -8.57 -25.50
CA MET A 150 14.58 -9.22 -26.81
C MET A 150 15.83 -8.73 -27.53
N ALA A 151 16.18 -7.45 -27.34
CA ALA A 151 17.38 -6.86 -27.94
C ALA A 151 18.67 -7.11 -27.12
N TYR A 152 18.58 -7.81 -25.98
CA TYR A 152 19.68 -7.93 -25.01
C TYR A 152 20.26 -6.57 -24.55
N GLY A 153 19.39 -5.55 -24.53
CA GLY A 153 19.75 -4.17 -24.22
C GLY A 153 20.08 -3.32 -25.46
N TYR A 154 19.72 -2.04 -25.40
CA TYR A 154 20.08 -1.05 -26.40
C TYR A 154 21.20 -0.16 -25.86
N ARG A 155 22.23 0.08 -26.68
CA ARG A 155 23.31 1.03 -26.38
C ARG A 155 22.91 2.48 -26.67
N ASP A 156 22.07 2.68 -27.70
CA ASP A 156 21.52 3.96 -28.09
C ASP A 156 20.09 4.14 -27.54
N SER A 157 19.91 5.16 -26.70
CA SER A 157 18.63 5.50 -26.11
C SER A 157 17.66 6.08 -27.13
N ALA A 158 18.12 6.87 -28.10
CA ALA A 158 17.28 7.45 -29.13
C ALA A 158 16.68 6.35 -30.03
N TYR A 159 17.51 5.40 -30.43
CA TYR A 159 17.06 4.22 -31.17
C TYR A 159 16.06 3.37 -30.36
N PHE A 160 16.29 3.20 -29.05
CA PHE A 160 15.34 2.51 -28.19
C PHE A 160 13.98 3.22 -28.15
N PHE A 161 13.96 4.55 -28.01
CA PHE A 161 12.70 5.32 -28.04
C PHE A 161 11.99 5.23 -29.39
N LEU A 162 12.71 5.18 -30.50
CA LEU A 162 12.12 4.93 -31.83
C LEU A 162 11.42 3.57 -31.89
N LYS A 163 12.04 2.51 -31.33
CA LYS A 163 11.41 1.18 -31.24
C LYS A 163 10.16 1.19 -30.35
N ILE A 164 10.15 1.97 -29.27
CA ILE A 164 8.96 2.13 -28.43
C ILE A 164 7.84 2.84 -29.20
N LYS A 165 8.13 3.97 -29.87
CA LYS A 165 7.16 4.71 -30.68
C LYS A 165 6.56 3.84 -31.79
N ALA A 166 7.39 3.06 -32.48
CA ALA A 166 6.93 2.12 -33.50
C ALA A 166 5.97 1.05 -32.93
N ALA A 167 6.16 0.63 -31.69
CA ALA A 167 5.28 -0.33 -31.01
C ALA A 167 3.97 0.30 -30.49
N TYR A 168 3.91 1.63 -30.39
CA TYR A 168 2.76 2.39 -29.90
C TYR A 168 2.53 3.64 -30.77
N PRO A 169 2.01 3.49 -32.00
CA PRO A 169 1.85 4.61 -32.92
C PRO A 169 0.83 5.68 -32.47
N GLY A 170 0.13 5.48 -31.34
CA GLY A 170 -1.05 6.26 -30.96
C GLY A 170 -2.26 5.86 -31.79
N ASN A 171 -3.48 6.05 -31.26
CA ASN A 171 -4.64 6.05 -32.15
C ASN A 171 -4.59 7.34 -32.99
N PRO A 172 -4.92 7.28 -34.29
CA PRO A 172 -5.03 8.47 -35.13
C PRO A 172 -6.06 9.47 -34.59
#